data_AF-A0A517Z4B7-F1
#
_entry.id   AF-A0A517Z4B7-F1
#
_cell.length_a   1.000
_cell.length_b   1.000
_cell.length_c   1.000
_cell.angle_alpha   90.00
_cell.angle_beta   90.00
_cell.angle_gamma   90.00
#
_symmetry.space_group_name_H-M   'P 1'
#
loop_
_entity.id
_entity.type
_entity.pdbx_description
1 polymer ?
#
loop_
_entity_poly.entity_id
_entity_poly.type
_entity_poly.pdbx_seq_one_letter_code
_entity_poly.pdbx_strand_id
1 'polypeptide(L)'
;MQRAEAQQTDRRHVRAGLAPLELVLSLPLLLMLMALMIIIGTAGAWKIRTDANSRQAVFRAMWPRSGAADPKPSNYFPPSAQLASTSASPSPLADDPFADYEVVRGPVIGNPFTGSILEVILPTLDITLGLRTGTASINHELPLWPRLDRRNNFVRDTQIFAGNQWQHNQMGFSNEARRIPVTYAYSLDRFAPDAATAMLDAASALVDPGRNPFRTMLFVLDRDEELRTWHGDPYTPYSQDRYDWLSAYPPVSVGCDLDLQSRTDAVVGRIEDVPRRLAGMFLRMYQEQLTALDAMAPPPPNASQIRADLQSKIDNLNDFISNLP
;
A
#
# COMPACT_ATOMS: atom_id res chain seq x y z
N MET A 1 -84.33 -79.85 41.92
CA MET A 1 -84.76 -78.71 41.08
C MET A 1 -84.81 -77.50 42.00
N GLN A 2 -84.09 -76.39 41.86
CA GLN A 2 -83.42 -75.74 40.73
C GLN A 2 -82.11 -75.09 41.21
N ARG A 3 -81.21 -74.84 40.25
CA ARG A 3 -79.85 -74.32 40.40
C ARG A 3 -79.84 -72.91 40.99
N ALA A 4 -79.01 -72.69 42.00
CA ALA A 4 -78.57 -71.36 42.41
C ALA A 4 -77.56 -70.83 41.40
N GLU A 5 -77.85 -69.66 40.83
CA GLU A 5 -76.97 -68.87 39.99
C GLU A 5 -75.78 -68.35 40.83
N ALA A 6 -74.58 -68.83 40.53
CA ALA A 6 -73.36 -68.17 40.99
C ALA A 6 -73.05 -67.00 40.06
N GLN A 7 -73.52 -65.80 40.41
CA GLN A 7 -73.03 -64.56 39.82
C GLN A 7 -71.56 -64.37 40.21
N GLN A 8 -70.66 -64.72 39.29
CA GLN A 8 -69.27 -64.27 39.32
C GLN A 8 -69.25 -62.75 39.16
N THR A 9 -69.03 -62.05 40.25
CA THR A 9 -68.71 -60.61 40.23
C THR A 9 -67.28 -60.45 39.75
N ASP A 10 -67.14 -60.22 38.45
CA ASP A 10 -65.88 -59.85 37.80
C ASP A 10 -65.43 -58.46 38.31
N ARG A 11 -64.64 -58.45 39.38
CA ARG A 11 -63.95 -57.25 39.87
C ARG A 11 -62.89 -56.86 38.85
N ARG A 12 -63.29 -56.12 37.81
CA ARG A 12 -62.35 -55.42 36.93
C ARG A 12 -61.50 -54.49 37.77
N HIS A 13 -60.25 -54.88 37.99
CA HIS A 13 -59.21 -53.99 38.47
C HIS A 13 -59.09 -52.81 37.49
N VAL A 14 -59.67 -51.67 37.85
CA VAL A 14 -59.40 -50.39 37.19
C VAL A 14 -57.93 -50.09 37.47
N ARG A 15 -57.06 -50.39 36.51
CA ARG A 15 -55.65 -50.00 36.56
C ARG A 15 -55.63 -48.47 36.65
N ALA A 16 -55.24 -47.93 37.80
CA ALA A 16 -55.03 -46.50 37.96
C ALA A 16 -54.02 -46.06 36.89
N GLY A 17 -54.44 -45.16 36.00
CA GLY A 17 -53.62 -44.72 34.88
C GLY A 17 -52.35 -44.05 35.39
N LEU A 18 -51.19 -44.52 34.93
CA LEU A 18 -49.88 -43.92 35.20
C LEU A 18 -49.69 -42.55 34.51
N ALA A 19 -50.71 -42.06 33.80
CA ALA A 19 -50.69 -40.78 33.08
C ALA A 19 -50.22 -39.56 33.91
N PRO A 20 -50.58 -39.40 35.20
CA PRO A 20 -50.03 -38.30 36.02
C PRO A 20 -48.53 -38.46 36.28
N LEU A 21 -48.05 -39.69 36.47
CA LEU A 21 -46.63 -39.99 36.69
C LEU A 21 -45.82 -39.75 35.41
N GLU A 22 -46.34 -40.21 34.27
CA GLU A 22 -45.75 -39.98 32.94
C GLU A 22 -45.69 -38.49 32.59
N LEU A 23 -46.71 -37.71 32.96
CA LEU A 23 -46.71 -36.25 32.78
C LEU A 23 -45.64 -35.58 33.65
N VAL A 24 -45.53 -35.95 34.92
CA VAL A 24 -44.54 -35.38 35.86
C VAL A 24 -43.11 -35.72 35.44
N LEU A 25 -42.88 -36.92 34.87
CA LEU A 25 -41.56 -37.33 34.38
C LEU A 25 -41.23 -36.74 33.00
N SER A 26 -42.21 -36.56 32.12
CA SER A 26 -41.99 -36.00 30.77
C SER A 26 -41.79 -34.49 30.77
N LEU A 27 -42.45 -33.76 31.66
CA LEU A 27 -42.37 -32.29 31.74
C LEU A 27 -40.92 -31.77 31.93
N PRO A 28 -40.10 -32.26 32.89
CA PRO A 28 -38.72 -31.81 33.02
C PRO A 28 -37.84 -32.21 31.82
N LEU A 29 -38.09 -33.36 31.18
CA LEU A 29 -37.40 -33.77 29.96
C LEU A 29 -37.70 -32.82 28.79
N LEU A 30 -38.96 -32.44 28.61
CA LEU A 30 -39.38 -31.48 27.57
C LEU A 30 -38.82 -30.08 27.84
N LEU A 31 -38.81 -29.63 29.09
CA LEU A 31 -38.18 -28.36 29.47
C LEU A 31 -36.66 -28.38 29.23
N MET A 32 -36.00 -29.49 29.54
CA MET A 32 -34.57 -29.66 29.28
C MET A 32 -34.26 -29.61 27.78
N LEU A 33 -35.09 -30.26 26.96
CA LEU A 33 -34.95 -30.25 25.51
C LEU A 33 -35.19 -28.85 24.93
N MET A 34 -36.23 -28.15 25.38
CA MET A 34 -36.48 -26.76 24.99
C MET A 34 -35.32 -25.84 25.38
N ALA A 35 -34.79 -26.00 26.60
CA ALA A 35 -33.65 -25.23 27.07
C ALA A 35 -32.41 -25.50 26.22
N LEU A 36 -32.16 -26.75 25.86
CA LEU A 36 -31.05 -27.15 24.99
C LEU A 36 -31.20 -26.55 23.59
N MET A 37 -32.39 -26.57 22.99
CA MET A 37 -32.64 -25.94 21.69
C MET A 37 -32.34 -24.45 21.72
N ILE A 38 -32.75 -23.73 22.77
CA ILE A 38 -32.46 -22.30 22.94
C ILE A 38 -30.96 -22.06 23.11
N ILE A 39 -30.28 -22.88 23.91
CA ILE A 39 -28.82 -22.78 24.11
C ILE A 39 -28.06 -23.01 22.80
N ILE A 40 -28.41 -24.04 22.03
CA ILE A 40 -27.77 -24.33 20.74
C ILE A 40 -28.05 -23.22 19.72
N GLY A 41 -29.30 -22.75 19.64
CA GLY A 41 -29.67 -21.66 18.74
C GLY A 41 -28.91 -20.36 19.04
N THR A 42 -28.83 -19.99 20.32
CA THR A 42 -28.07 -18.80 20.76
C THR A 42 -26.57 -18.96 20.56
N ALA A 43 -26.01 -20.14 20.84
CA ALA A 43 -24.61 -20.46 20.56
C ALA A 43 -24.29 -20.36 19.05
N GLY A 44 -25.15 -20.90 18.19
CA GLY A 44 -25.02 -20.81 16.74
C GLY A 44 -25.07 -19.37 16.23
N ALA A 45 -26.02 -18.56 16.72
CA ALA A 45 -26.12 -17.15 16.37
C ALA A 45 -24.86 -16.37 16.76
N TRP A 46 -24.34 -16.59 17.98
CA TRP A 46 -23.10 -15.95 18.42
C TRP A 46 -21.90 -16.40 17.61
N LYS A 47 -21.79 -17.69 17.26
CA LYS A 47 -20.72 -18.21 16.39
C LYS A 47 -20.70 -17.51 15.03
N ILE A 48 -21.85 -17.37 14.36
CA ILE A 48 -21.96 -16.70 13.05
C ILE A 48 -21.61 -15.21 13.19
N ARG A 49 -22.09 -14.57 14.26
CA ARG A 49 -21.79 -13.15 14.53
C ARG A 49 -20.29 -12.94 14.78
N THR A 50 -19.62 -13.82 15.53
CA THR A 50 -18.17 -13.74 15.74
C THR A 50 -17.41 -13.89 14.42
N ASP A 51 -17.84 -14.79 13.52
CA ASP A 51 -17.24 -14.92 12.18
C ASP A 51 -17.39 -13.63 11.35
N ALA A 52 -18.61 -13.10 11.24
CA ALA A 52 -18.87 -11.86 10.49
C ALA A 52 -18.08 -10.67 11.06
N ASN A 53 -18.04 -10.54 12.39
CA ASN A 53 -17.30 -9.47 13.05
C ASN A 53 -15.79 -9.59 12.83
N SER A 54 -15.21 -10.80 12.86
CA SER A 54 -13.77 -10.98 12.61
C SER A 54 -13.36 -10.44 11.23
N ARG A 55 -14.21 -10.62 10.20
CA ARG A 55 -14.02 -10.02 8.86
C ARG A 55 -14.15 -8.50 8.89
N GLN A 56 -15.19 -7.99 9.54
CA GLN A 56 -15.39 -6.55 9.69
C GLN A 56 -14.20 -5.88 10.38
N ALA A 57 -13.60 -6.56 11.37
CA ALA A 57 -12.42 -6.09 12.09
C ALA A 57 -11.25 -5.79 11.16
N VAL A 58 -11.03 -6.63 10.14
CA VAL A 58 -9.99 -6.40 9.13
C VAL A 58 -10.40 -5.27 8.18
N PHE A 59 -11.62 -5.31 7.65
CA PHE A 59 -12.06 -4.35 6.62
C PHE A 59 -12.10 -2.91 7.11
N ARG A 60 -12.43 -2.67 8.39
CA ARG A 60 -12.40 -1.32 8.98
C ARG A 60 -10.97 -0.79 9.20
N ALA A 61 -10.01 -1.70 9.34
CA ALA A 61 -8.60 -1.38 9.55
C ALA A 61 -7.75 -1.57 8.28
N MET A 62 -8.39 -1.69 7.12
CA MET A 62 -7.73 -1.83 5.83
C MET A 62 -7.39 -0.44 5.27
N TRP A 63 -6.14 -0.26 4.83
CA TRP A 63 -5.68 0.99 4.20
C TRP A 63 -6.67 1.45 3.11
N PRO A 64 -7.05 2.74 3.06
CA PRO A 64 -6.52 3.89 3.82
C PRO A 64 -7.11 4.07 5.23
N ARG A 65 -7.96 3.15 5.70
CA ARG A 65 -8.60 3.22 7.01
C ARG A 65 -7.72 2.61 8.08
N SER A 66 -7.69 3.23 9.26
CA SER A 66 -6.94 2.75 10.44
C SER A 66 -7.81 2.00 11.45
N GLY A 67 -9.13 2.01 11.27
CA GLY A 67 -10.11 1.48 12.25
C GLY A 67 -10.28 2.35 13.50
N ALA A 68 -9.45 3.38 13.72
CA ALA A 68 -9.51 4.23 14.90
C ALA A 68 -10.78 5.09 14.98
N ALA A 69 -11.30 5.50 13.83
CA ALA A 69 -12.53 6.30 13.73
C ALA A 69 -13.82 5.45 13.71
N ASP A 70 -13.72 4.12 13.77
CA ASP A 70 -14.86 3.18 13.75
C ASP A 70 -14.80 2.23 14.95
N PRO A 71 -14.93 2.77 16.20
CA PRO A 71 -14.93 1.96 17.41
C PRO A 71 -16.17 1.06 17.47
N LYS A 72 -16.10 -0.02 18.25
CA LYS A 72 -17.26 -0.89 18.44
C LYS A 72 -18.43 -0.06 19.02
N PRO A 73 -19.67 -0.22 18.51
CA PRO A 73 -20.83 0.45 19.08
C PRO A 73 -21.04 0.01 20.53
N SER A 74 -21.00 0.95 21.48
CA SER A 74 -21.08 0.66 22.92
C SER A 74 -22.40 0.02 23.35
N ASN A 75 -23.49 0.28 22.60
CA ASN A 75 -24.85 -0.07 23.02
C ASN A 75 -25.34 -1.39 22.42
N TYR A 76 -24.71 -1.89 21.36
CA TYR A 76 -25.16 -3.08 20.63
C TYR A 76 -24.36 -4.34 20.98
N PHE A 77 -23.15 -4.16 21.52
CA PHE A 77 -22.24 -5.26 21.85
C PHE A 77 -22.13 -5.45 23.37
N PRO A 78 -22.17 -6.69 23.86
CA PRO A 78 -21.93 -6.94 25.28
C PRO A 78 -20.51 -6.50 25.66
N PRO A 79 -20.27 -6.12 26.93
CA PRO A 79 -18.94 -5.71 27.39
C PRO A 79 -17.86 -6.77 27.15
N SER A 80 -18.23 -8.05 27.19
CA SER A 80 -17.35 -9.20 26.95
C SER A 80 -17.02 -9.44 25.47
N ALA A 81 -17.64 -8.74 24.53
CA ALA A 81 -17.30 -8.82 23.12
C ALA A 81 -16.09 -7.92 22.81
N GLN A 82 -15.09 -8.51 22.18
CA GLN A 82 -13.88 -7.83 21.72
C GLN A 82 -13.78 -7.92 20.20
N LEU A 83 -13.23 -6.87 19.62
CA LEU A 83 -13.01 -6.74 18.19
C LEU A 83 -11.69 -6.02 17.97
N ALA A 84 -10.70 -6.70 17.38
CA ALA A 84 -9.37 -6.15 17.16
C ALA A 84 -8.86 -6.52 15.77
N SER A 85 -7.85 -5.77 15.32
CA SER A 85 -7.11 -6.04 14.09
C SER A 85 -5.64 -5.91 14.39
N THR A 86 -4.85 -6.90 13.97
CA THR A 86 -3.40 -6.93 14.15
C THR A 86 -2.71 -7.14 12.81
N SER A 87 -1.42 -6.81 12.73
CA SER A 87 -0.55 -7.34 11.69
C SER A 87 -0.62 -8.87 11.72
N ALA A 88 -0.60 -9.51 10.55
CA ALA A 88 -0.78 -10.94 10.49
C ALA A 88 0.39 -11.68 11.16
N SER A 89 0.07 -12.37 12.24
CA SER A 89 0.91 -13.37 12.87
C SER A 89 -0.02 -14.44 13.47
N PRO A 90 0.21 -15.73 13.22
CA PRO A 90 1.20 -16.30 12.29
C PRO A 90 0.78 -16.17 10.82
N SER A 91 1.74 -16.33 9.91
CA SER A 91 1.48 -16.49 8.48
C SER A 91 0.46 -17.61 8.23
N PRO A 92 -0.46 -17.49 7.24
CA PRO A 92 -1.37 -18.56 6.84
C PRO A 92 -0.61 -19.78 6.33
N LEU A 93 0.64 -19.59 5.91
CA LEU A 93 1.59 -20.63 5.58
C LEU A 93 2.49 -20.86 6.80
N ALA A 94 2.44 -22.08 7.34
CA ALA A 94 3.25 -22.47 8.50
C ALA A 94 4.75 -22.29 8.23
N ASP A 95 5.16 -22.59 6.99
CA ASP A 95 6.49 -22.37 6.44
C ASP A 95 6.33 -21.72 5.05
N ASP A 96 7.20 -20.78 4.68
CA ASP A 96 7.23 -20.29 3.31
C ASP A 96 7.83 -21.37 2.39
N PRO A 97 7.03 -21.96 1.47
CA PRO A 97 7.53 -23.03 0.61
C PRO A 97 8.62 -22.55 -0.34
N PHE A 98 8.81 -21.24 -0.50
CA PHE A 98 9.84 -20.64 -1.36
C PHE A 98 11.05 -20.13 -0.58
N ALA A 99 11.11 -20.34 0.74
CA ALA A 99 12.21 -19.88 1.60
C ALA A 99 13.58 -20.39 1.12
N ASP A 100 13.64 -21.64 0.71
CA ASP A 100 14.87 -22.30 0.27
C ASP A 100 15.15 -22.19 -1.24
N TYR A 101 14.22 -21.62 -2.01
CA TYR A 101 14.35 -21.53 -3.46
C TYR A 101 15.11 -20.26 -3.85
N GLU A 102 16.42 -20.43 -4.10
CA GLU A 102 17.32 -19.37 -4.55
C GLU A 102 16.82 -18.65 -5.82
N VAL A 103 16.05 -19.34 -6.68
CA VAL A 103 15.45 -18.73 -7.88
C VAL A 103 14.36 -17.70 -7.53
N VAL A 104 13.63 -17.93 -6.44
CA VAL A 104 12.51 -17.06 -6.01
C VAL A 104 13.02 -15.90 -5.16
N ARG A 105 13.98 -16.17 -4.27
CA ARG A 105 14.57 -15.15 -3.39
C ARG A 105 15.79 -14.46 -3.97
N GLY A 106 16.29 -14.92 -5.11
CA GLY A 106 17.48 -14.41 -5.78
C GLY A 106 18.76 -14.99 -5.18
N PRO A 107 19.78 -15.25 -6.01
CA PRO A 107 21.11 -15.62 -5.52
C PRO A 107 21.72 -14.46 -4.74
N VAL A 108 22.51 -14.79 -3.72
CA VAL A 108 23.37 -13.82 -3.04
C VAL A 108 24.48 -13.44 -4.03
N ILE A 109 24.31 -12.33 -4.75
CA ILE A 109 25.29 -11.89 -5.75
C ILE A 109 26.48 -11.27 -5.02
N GLY A 110 27.57 -12.02 -4.89
CA GLY A 110 28.85 -11.50 -4.40
C GLY A 110 29.65 -10.85 -5.53
N ASN A 111 30.21 -9.67 -5.27
CA ASN A 111 31.26 -9.13 -6.13
C ASN A 111 32.51 -10.01 -6.00
N PRO A 112 32.99 -10.65 -7.09
CA PRO A 112 34.12 -11.57 -7.03
C PRO A 112 35.46 -10.90 -6.69
N PHE A 113 35.55 -9.57 -6.83
CA PHE A 113 36.78 -8.81 -6.61
C PHE A 113 36.86 -8.19 -5.21
N THR A 114 35.73 -7.79 -4.64
CA THR A 114 35.68 -7.10 -3.34
C THR A 114 35.11 -7.96 -2.21
N GLY A 115 34.46 -9.09 -2.53
CA GLY A 115 33.74 -9.92 -1.57
C GLY A 115 32.46 -9.27 -1.04
N SER A 116 32.09 -8.10 -1.55
CA SER A 116 30.88 -7.39 -1.13
C SER A 116 29.64 -8.12 -1.63
N ILE A 117 28.70 -8.37 -0.74
CA ILE A 117 27.47 -9.11 -1.04
C ILE A 117 26.34 -8.15 -1.37
N LEU A 118 25.71 -8.32 -2.53
CA LEU A 118 24.47 -7.64 -2.88
C LEU A 118 23.30 -8.37 -2.21
N GLU A 119 22.81 -7.81 -1.11
CA GLU A 119 21.72 -8.39 -0.33
C GLU A 119 20.38 -8.16 -1.01
N VAL A 120 19.52 -9.17 -0.98
CA VAL A 120 18.14 -9.07 -1.44
C VAL A 120 17.31 -8.34 -0.39
N ILE A 121 16.45 -7.40 -0.81
CA ILE A 121 15.49 -6.74 0.08
C ILE A 121 14.40 -7.73 0.44
N LEU A 122 14.67 -8.53 1.48
CA LEU A 122 13.79 -9.62 1.94
C LEU A 122 12.34 -9.19 2.19
N PRO A 123 12.04 -7.98 2.74
CA PRO A 123 10.67 -7.53 2.92
C PRO A 123 9.87 -7.40 1.61
N THR A 124 10.51 -7.19 0.47
CA THR A 124 9.81 -7.03 -0.82
C THR A 124 9.26 -8.35 -1.36
N LEU A 125 9.81 -9.48 -0.90
CA LEU A 125 9.37 -10.84 -1.25
C LEU A 125 8.67 -11.54 -0.06
N ASP A 126 8.33 -10.79 0.98
CA ASP A 126 7.58 -11.32 2.11
C ASP A 126 6.10 -11.44 1.75
N ILE A 127 5.64 -12.69 1.61
CA ILE A 127 4.25 -13.03 1.31
C ILE A 127 3.27 -12.59 2.41
N THR A 128 3.76 -12.37 3.63
CA THR A 128 2.97 -11.89 4.76
C THR A 128 2.81 -10.37 4.75
N LEU A 129 3.58 -9.66 3.92
CA LEU A 129 3.50 -8.21 3.81
C LEU A 129 2.11 -7.81 3.31
N GLY A 130 1.45 -6.95 4.07
CA GLY A 130 0.07 -6.51 3.79
C GLY A 130 -1.02 -7.48 4.24
N LEU A 131 -0.67 -8.65 4.79
CA LEU A 131 -1.65 -9.50 5.43
C LEU A 131 -2.06 -8.92 6.80
N ARG A 132 -3.37 -8.87 7.07
CA ARG A 132 -3.91 -8.47 8.37
C ARG A 132 -4.81 -9.56 8.92
N THR A 133 -4.77 -9.69 10.23
CA THR A 133 -5.65 -10.59 10.98
C THR A 133 -6.67 -9.78 11.76
N GLY A 134 -7.94 -10.13 11.60
CA GLY A 134 -9.05 -9.55 12.34
C GLY A 134 -9.56 -10.57 13.31
N THR A 135 -9.59 -10.19 14.58
CA THR A 135 -9.96 -11.07 15.66
C THR A 135 -11.26 -10.59 16.28
N ALA A 136 -12.17 -11.53 16.48
CA ALA A 136 -13.39 -11.31 17.23
C ALA A 136 -13.50 -12.38 18.30
N SER A 137 -13.77 -11.95 19.52
CA SER A 137 -14.00 -12.86 20.63
C SER A 137 -15.23 -12.47 21.43
N ILE A 138 -15.90 -13.46 21.96
CA ILE A 138 -16.98 -13.26 22.92
C ILE A 138 -16.97 -14.37 23.96
N ASN A 139 -17.11 -13.94 25.22
CA ASN A 139 -17.37 -14.83 26.34
C ASN A 139 -18.75 -14.50 26.90
N HIS A 140 -19.73 -15.38 26.67
CA HIS A 140 -21.12 -15.13 27.04
C HIS A 140 -21.73 -16.27 27.85
N GLU A 141 -22.57 -15.91 28.81
CA GLU A 141 -23.25 -16.88 29.68
C GLU A 141 -24.35 -17.62 28.93
N LEU A 142 -24.69 -18.82 29.42
CA LEU A 142 -25.80 -19.58 28.88
C LEU A 142 -27.13 -18.94 29.32
N PRO A 143 -28.04 -18.61 28.39
CA PRO A 143 -29.23 -17.81 28.70
C PRO A 143 -30.19 -18.48 29.71
N LEU A 144 -30.23 -19.82 29.75
CA LEU A 144 -31.14 -20.57 30.63
C LEU A 144 -30.42 -21.32 31.76
N TRP A 145 -29.09 -21.41 31.71
CA TRP A 145 -28.27 -22.04 32.74
C TRP A 145 -27.09 -21.16 33.15
N PRO A 146 -27.32 -19.94 33.66
CA PRO A 146 -26.24 -19.04 34.09
C PRO A 146 -25.44 -19.59 35.28
N ARG A 147 -26.02 -20.52 36.04
CA ARG A 147 -25.37 -21.20 37.17
C ARG A 147 -24.53 -22.41 36.78
N LEU A 148 -24.64 -22.88 35.54
CA LEU A 148 -23.61 -23.78 35.02
C LEU A 148 -22.37 -22.91 34.85
N ASP A 149 -21.25 -23.31 35.46
CA ASP A 149 -19.94 -22.67 35.26
C ASP A 149 -19.36 -22.97 33.86
N ARG A 150 -20.22 -22.82 32.84
CA ARG A 150 -19.94 -23.03 31.44
C ARG A 150 -20.41 -21.80 30.70
N ARG A 151 -19.53 -21.27 29.87
CA ARG A 151 -19.78 -20.10 29.04
C ARG A 151 -19.55 -20.45 27.58
N ASN A 152 -20.30 -19.78 26.72
CA ASN A 152 -20.05 -19.79 25.29
C ASN A 152 -18.86 -18.88 25.00
N ASN A 153 -17.69 -19.50 24.82
CA ASN A 153 -16.48 -18.82 24.40
C ASN A 153 -16.26 -19.06 22.90
N PHE A 154 -16.38 -18.01 22.10
CA PHE A 154 -16.10 -18.07 20.67
C PHE A 154 -14.98 -17.10 20.34
N VAL A 155 -13.93 -17.62 19.71
CA VAL A 155 -12.83 -16.84 19.15
C VAL A 155 -12.72 -17.17 17.67
N ARG A 156 -12.65 -16.13 16.84
CA ARG A 156 -12.43 -16.25 15.40
C ARG A 156 -11.43 -15.23 14.92
N ASP A 157 -10.52 -15.74 14.10
CA ASP A 157 -9.51 -14.97 13.40
C ASP A 157 -9.79 -15.11 11.91
N THR A 158 -9.90 -13.98 11.22
CA THR A 158 -9.96 -13.93 9.75
C THR A 158 -8.71 -13.23 9.26
N GLN A 159 -7.99 -13.87 8.35
CA GLN A 159 -6.86 -13.26 7.66
C GLN A 159 -7.31 -12.78 6.28
N ILE A 160 -6.98 -11.53 5.94
CA ILE A 160 -7.24 -10.94 4.63
C ILE A 160 -6.01 -10.13 4.22
N PHE A 161 -5.67 -10.14 2.94
CA PHE A 161 -4.72 -9.20 2.37
C PHE A 161 -5.32 -7.80 2.43
N ALA A 162 -4.83 -7.00 3.36
CA ALA A 162 -5.31 -5.65 3.65
C ALA A 162 -4.34 -4.62 3.09
N GLY A 163 -4.41 -4.45 1.78
CA GLY A 163 -3.74 -3.40 1.05
C GLY A 163 -3.59 -3.74 -0.41
N ASN A 164 -3.17 -2.74 -1.15
CA ASN A 164 -2.67 -2.89 -2.52
C ASN A 164 -1.23 -3.42 -2.52
N GLN A 165 -0.72 -3.96 -1.40
CA GLN A 165 0.67 -4.35 -1.24
C GLN A 165 1.03 -5.64 -2.00
N TRP A 166 0.02 -6.44 -2.38
CA TRP A 166 0.17 -7.50 -3.40
C TRP A 166 -0.14 -7.02 -4.82
N GLN A 167 -0.29 -5.71 -5.04
CA GLN A 167 -0.33 -5.15 -6.39
C GLN A 167 1.10 -4.85 -6.80
N HIS A 168 1.54 -5.59 -7.81
CA HIS A 168 2.80 -5.46 -8.53
C HIS A 168 3.36 -4.00 -8.54
N ASN A 169 2.52 -3.04 -8.92
CA ASN A 169 2.86 -1.61 -9.03
C ASN A 169 3.27 -0.92 -7.72
N GLN A 170 2.72 -1.34 -6.57
CA GLN A 170 3.02 -0.71 -5.27
C GLN A 170 4.24 -1.32 -4.57
N MET A 171 4.66 -2.51 -4.99
CA MET A 171 5.97 -3.08 -4.63
C MET A 171 7.11 -2.44 -5.46
N GLY A 172 6.80 -1.44 -6.29
CA GLY A 172 7.76 -0.80 -7.19
C GLY A 172 8.01 -1.61 -8.48
N PHE A 173 7.14 -2.56 -8.81
CA PHE A 173 7.31 -3.44 -9.97
C PHE A 173 6.28 -3.07 -11.05
N SER A 174 6.66 -3.00 -12.32
CA SER A 174 5.72 -2.80 -13.45
C SER A 174 5.49 -4.12 -14.21
N ASN A 175 4.24 -4.46 -14.56
CA ASN A 175 3.91 -5.71 -15.27
C ASN A 175 4.62 -5.83 -16.63
N GLU A 176 5.09 -4.71 -17.18
CA GLU A 176 5.83 -4.64 -18.46
C GLU A 176 7.35 -4.72 -18.25
N ALA A 177 7.82 -4.61 -17.01
CA ALA A 177 9.23 -4.71 -16.70
C ALA A 177 9.68 -6.17 -16.79
N ARG A 178 10.55 -6.48 -17.75
CA ARG A 178 11.24 -7.79 -17.86
C ARG A 178 12.09 -8.13 -16.62
N ARG A 179 12.33 -7.17 -15.72
CA ARG A 179 13.20 -7.29 -14.54
C ARG A 179 12.62 -6.50 -13.37
N ILE A 180 12.82 -7.02 -12.17
CA ILE A 180 12.40 -6.44 -10.89
C ILE A 180 13.43 -5.37 -10.49
N PRO A 181 13.11 -4.05 -10.47
CA PRO A 181 14.10 -2.99 -10.27
C PRO A 181 14.67 -2.84 -8.86
N VAL A 182 14.00 -3.38 -7.82
CA VAL A 182 14.30 -3.07 -6.40
C VAL A 182 14.56 -4.33 -5.56
N THR A 183 14.87 -5.47 -6.18
CA THR A 183 15.08 -6.72 -5.41
C THR A 183 16.34 -6.70 -4.58
N TYR A 184 17.32 -5.86 -4.91
CA TYR A 184 18.61 -5.79 -4.23
C TYR A 184 18.79 -4.45 -3.53
N ALA A 185 19.32 -4.48 -2.32
CA ALA A 185 19.77 -3.30 -1.59
C ALA A 185 21.07 -2.78 -2.23
N TYR A 186 20.93 -2.10 -3.37
CA TYR A 186 22.05 -1.42 -4.00
C TYR A 186 22.25 -0.05 -3.36
N SER A 187 23.25 0.06 -2.48
CA SER A 187 23.63 1.32 -1.85
C SER A 187 24.97 1.79 -2.43
N LEU A 188 24.95 2.94 -3.13
CA LEU A 188 26.13 3.48 -3.81
C LEU A 188 27.28 3.71 -2.82
N ASP A 189 26.98 4.18 -1.62
CA ASP A 189 27.92 4.42 -0.52
C ASP A 189 28.61 3.13 -0.02
N ARG A 190 27.92 2.00 -0.06
CA ARG A 190 28.47 0.69 0.37
C ARG A 190 29.34 0.04 -0.70
N PHE A 191 28.95 0.12 -1.97
CA PHE A 191 29.59 -0.64 -3.05
C PHE A 191 30.57 0.16 -3.91
N ALA A 192 30.47 1.49 -3.91
CA ALA A 192 31.38 2.38 -4.61
C ALA A 192 31.46 3.74 -3.91
N PRO A 193 32.10 3.78 -2.73
CA PRO A 193 32.15 4.99 -1.90
C PRO A 193 32.76 6.19 -2.65
N ASP A 194 33.74 5.95 -3.51
CA ASP A 194 34.38 7.01 -4.31
C ASP A 194 33.42 7.60 -5.35
N ALA A 195 32.65 6.76 -6.05
CA ALA A 195 31.65 7.20 -7.01
C ALA A 195 30.47 7.91 -6.31
N ALA A 196 30.03 7.39 -5.15
CA ALA A 196 29.01 8.03 -4.33
C ALA A 196 29.45 9.42 -3.86
N THR A 197 30.71 9.54 -3.44
CA THR A 197 31.31 10.81 -3.01
C THR A 197 31.42 11.79 -4.17
N ALA A 198 31.92 11.34 -5.34
CA ALA A 198 32.00 12.17 -6.55
C ALA A 198 30.62 12.68 -6.99
N MET A 199 29.60 11.82 -6.90
CA MET A 199 28.23 12.18 -7.26
C MET A 199 27.61 13.18 -6.28
N LEU A 200 27.81 12.99 -4.97
CA LEU A 200 27.37 13.93 -3.95
C LEU A 200 28.12 15.27 -4.06
N ASP A 201 29.42 15.23 -4.36
CA ASP A 201 30.23 16.43 -4.57
C ASP A 201 29.74 17.22 -5.79
N ALA A 202 29.51 16.54 -6.93
CA ALA A 202 28.95 17.15 -8.14
C ALA A 202 27.54 17.74 -7.91
N ALA A 203 26.66 17.02 -7.21
CA ALA A 203 25.33 17.53 -6.87
C ALA A 203 25.41 18.73 -5.91
N SER A 204 26.31 18.69 -4.92
CA SER A 204 26.53 19.80 -3.98
C SER A 204 27.09 21.03 -4.69
N ALA A 205 27.98 20.84 -5.67
CA ALA A 205 28.57 21.93 -6.44
C ALA A 205 27.52 22.72 -7.22
N LEU A 206 26.41 22.09 -7.62
CA LEU A 206 25.31 22.76 -8.31
C LEU A 206 24.41 23.57 -7.38
N VAL A 207 24.18 23.09 -6.16
CA VAL A 207 23.18 23.66 -5.24
C VAL A 207 23.79 24.65 -4.25
N ASP A 208 25.06 24.48 -3.89
CA ASP A 208 25.77 25.35 -2.96
C ASP A 208 26.08 26.72 -3.62
N PRO A 209 25.53 27.84 -3.13
CA PRO A 209 25.83 29.18 -3.64
C PRO A 209 27.32 29.56 -3.52
N GLY A 210 28.07 28.93 -2.62
CA GLY A 210 29.52 29.12 -2.48
C GLY A 210 30.34 28.47 -3.59
N ARG A 211 29.78 27.48 -4.30
CA ARG A 211 30.44 26.74 -5.40
C ARG A 211 29.83 27.04 -6.77
N ASN A 212 28.52 27.27 -6.83
CA ASN A 212 27.83 27.77 -8.01
C ASN A 212 27.43 29.24 -7.81
N PRO A 213 28.24 30.21 -8.30
CA PRO A 213 27.95 31.63 -8.11
C PRO A 213 26.66 32.08 -8.82
N PHE A 214 26.16 31.29 -9.77
CA PHE A 214 24.94 31.59 -10.52
C PHE A 214 23.68 30.95 -9.91
N ARG A 215 23.80 30.16 -8.83
CA ARG A 215 22.66 29.45 -8.22
C ARG A 215 21.49 30.37 -7.87
N THR A 216 21.80 31.55 -7.34
CA THR A 216 20.80 32.55 -6.95
C THR A 216 20.07 33.13 -8.15
N MET A 217 20.76 33.30 -9.28
CA MET A 217 20.15 33.78 -10.53
C MET A 217 19.27 32.70 -11.17
N LEU A 218 19.65 31.43 -11.03
CA LEU A 218 18.87 30.28 -11.50
C LEU A 218 17.58 30.06 -10.69
N PHE A 219 17.44 30.60 -9.47
CA PHE A 219 16.19 30.49 -8.71
C PHE A 219 14.98 31.11 -9.42
N VAL A 220 15.20 32.11 -10.28
CA VAL A 220 14.14 32.74 -11.05
C VAL A 220 13.57 31.72 -12.05
N LEU A 221 14.42 30.94 -12.72
CA LEU A 221 14.04 29.87 -13.64
C LEU A 221 13.42 28.68 -12.91
N ASP A 222 13.88 28.40 -11.68
CA ASP A 222 13.29 27.39 -10.78
C ASP A 222 11.91 27.79 -10.23
N ARG A 223 11.39 28.99 -10.54
CA ARG A 223 10.07 29.46 -10.10
C ARG A 223 9.24 30.06 -11.24
N ASP A 224 9.71 29.95 -12.48
CA ASP A 224 9.04 30.55 -13.63
C ASP A 224 7.94 29.60 -14.15
N GLU A 225 6.69 29.97 -13.85
CA GLU A 225 5.49 29.27 -14.32
C GLU A 225 5.20 29.55 -15.80
N GLU A 226 5.62 30.71 -16.31
CA GLU A 226 5.35 31.17 -17.68
C GLU A 226 6.21 30.39 -18.68
N LEU A 227 7.51 30.24 -18.40
CA LEU A 227 8.42 29.47 -19.25
C LEU A 227 8.00 27.98 -19.36
N ARG A 228 7.37 27.45 -18.31
CA ARG A 228 6.85 26.07 -18.26
C ARG A 228 5.57 25.89 -19.05
N THR A 229 4.60 26.77 -18.85
CA THR A 229 3.32 26.74 -19.56
C THR A 229 3.49 27.01 -21.06
N TRP A 230 4.55 27.72 -21.46
CA TRP A 230 4.86 27.96 -22.86
C TRP A 230 5.20 26.68 -23.65
N HIS A 231 5.85 25.69 -23.03
CA HIS A 231 6.31 24.46 -23.69
C HIS A 231 5.63 23.16 -23.19
N GLY A 232 4.63 23.24 -22.28
CA GLY A 232 3.99 22.04 -21.71
C GLY A 232 2.81 22.30 -20.76
N ASP A 233 2.43 21.25 -20.02
CA ASP A 233 1.22 21.16 -19.19
C ASP A 233 1.32 22.06 -17.91
N PRO A 234 0.22 22.71 -17.48
CA PRO A 234 0.23 23.63 -16.34
C PRO A 234 0.43 22.90 -15.00
N TYR A 235 0.85 23.68 -13.99
CA TYR A 235 1.14 23.19 -12.65
C TYR A 235 -0.03 22.37 -12.07
N THR A 236 0.19 21.07 -11.86
CA THR A 236 -0.67 20.28 -10.96
C THR A 236 0.07 20.08 -9.62
N PRO A 237 -0.58 20.33 -8.46
CA PRO A 237 0.01 20.15 -7.12
C PRO A 237 0.49 18.72 -6.83
N TYR A 238 0.18 17.77 -7.71
CA TYR A 238 0.44 16.34 -7.58
C TYR A 238 1.40 15.79 -8.64
N SER A 239 1.92 16.61 -9.56
CA SER A 239 3.03 16.18 -10.40
C SER A 239 4.24 15.95 -9.51
N GLN A 240 4.62 14.68 -9.36
CA GLN A 240 5.87 14.29 -8.69
C GLN A 240 7.10 14.82 -9.45
N ASP A 241 6.90 15.40 -10.63
CA ASP A 241 7.88 16.01 -11.51
C ASP A 241 8.30 17.41 -11.03
N ARG A 242 8.75 17.50 -9.77
CA ARG A 242 9.50 18.68 -9.30
C ARG A 242 10.80 18.75 -10.09
N TYR A 243 10.84 19.57 -11.14
CA TYR A 243 12.07 19.91 -11.87
C TYR A 243 12.87 18.71 -12.39
N ASP A 244 12.25 17.59 -12.75
CA ASP A 244 13.02 16.37 -13.09
C ASP A 244 13.89 16.49 -14.38
N TRP A 245 13.74 17.56 -15.16
CA TRP A 245 14.51 17.81 -16.37
C TRP A 245 15.82 18.61 -16.16
N LEU A 246 15.92 19.36 -15.05
CA LEU A 246 17.15 19.99 -14.54
C LEU A 246 17.63 19.35 -13.22
N SER A 247 16.79 18.50 -12.64
CA SER A 247 17.11 17.61 -11.53
C SER A 247 18.29 16.73 -11.93
N ALA A 248 19.43 17.00 -11.30
CA ALA A 248 20.58 16.11 -11.33
C ALA A 248 20.40 14.93 -10.35
N TYR A 249 19.17 14.64 -9.91
CA TYR A 249 18.93 13.34 -9.32
C TYR A 249 19.07 12.31 -10.44
N PRO A 250 19.85 11.25 -10.22
CA PRO A 250 19.96 10.20 -11.21
C PRO A 250 18.53 9.73 -11.48
N PRO A 251 18.08 9.65 -12.74
CA PRO A 251 16.94 8.80 -12.99
C PRO A 251 17.35 7.46 -12.40
N VAL A 252 16.52 6.91 -11.51
CA VAL A 252 16.64 5.53 -11.05
C VAL A 252 16.30 4.66 -12.27
N SER A 253 17.12 4.76 -13.30
CA SER A 253 17.02 4.04 -14.55
C SER A 253 17.59 2.67 -14.26
N VAL A 254 16.66 1.78 -13.90
CA VAL A 254 16.43 0.38 -14.31
C VAL A 254 17.58 -0.36 -15.04
N GLY A 255 18.83 -0.12 -14.68
CA GLY A 255 19.99 -0.87 -15.15
C GLY A 255 20.58 -1.67 -14.01
N CYS A 256 20.89 -2.94 -14.25
CA CYS A 256 21.73 -3.75 -13.37
C CYS A 256 23.21 -3.65 -13.80
N ASP A 257 23.61 -2.53 -14.38
CA ASP A 257 24.99 -2.34 -14.79
C ASP A 257 25.85 -1.98 -13.57
N LEU A 258 26.87 -2.80 -13.33
CA LEU A 258 27.85 -2.65 -12.25
C LEU A 258 28.88 -1.57 -12.56
N ASP A 259 28.96 -1.13 -13.82
CA ASP A 259 29.82 -0.02 -14.22
C ASP A 259 29.18 1.33 -13.85
N LEU A 260 29.52 1.80 -12.66
CA LEU A 260 29.09 3.10 -12.14
C LEU A 260 29.79 4.29 -12.80
N GLN A 261 30.95 4.08 -13.43
CA GLN A 261 31.67 5.14 -14.13
C GLN A 261 30.80 5.68 -15.26
N SER A 262 30.21 4.78 -16.05
CA SER A 262 29.30 5.14 -17.14
C SER A 262 28.09 5.98 -16.67
N ARG A 263 27.58 5.74 -15.46
CA ARG A 263 26.46 6.48 -14.88
C ARG A 263 26.89 7.85 -14.38
N THR A 264 28.02 7.91 -13.70
CA THR A 264 28.62 9.17 -13.25
C THR A 264 28.93 10.05 -14.45
N ASP A 265 29.55 9.50 -15.50
CA ASP A 265 29.85 10.19 -16.75
C ASP A 265 28.57 10.67 -17.45
N ALA A 266 27.50 9.87 -17.44
CA ALA A 266 26.22 10.28 -17.99
C ALA A 266 25.57 11.43 -17.19
N VAL A 267 25.70 11.45 -15.86
CA VAL A 267 25.22 12.55 -15.02
C VAL A 267 26.08 13.79 -15.23
N VAL A 268 27.41 13.66 -15.24
CA VAL A 268 28.35 14.76 -15.52
C VAL A 268 28.07 15.36 -16.89
N GLY A 269 27.95 14.54 -17.95
CA GLY A 269 27.62 15.02 -19.29
C GLY A 269 26.25 15.70 -19.37
N ARG A 270 25.25 15.26 -18.59
CA ARG A 270 23.97 15.97 -18.49
C ARG A 270 24.12 17.33 -17.82
N ILE A 271 24.94 17.43 -16.78
CA ILE A 271 25.22 18.68 -16.07
C ILE A 271 25.97 19.65 -17.00
N GLU A 272 26.97 19.16 -17.73
CA GLU A 272 27.73 19.94 -18.71
C GLU A 272 26.86 20.44 -19.88
N ASP A 273 25.81 19.69 -20.25
CA ASP A 273 24.89 20.06 -21.33
C ASP A 273 23.77 21.03 -20.87
N VAL A 274 23.62 21.31 -19.57
CA VAL A 274 22.59 22.22 -19.03
C VAL A 274 22.64 23.61 -19.69
N PRO A 275 23.81 24.29 -19.80
CA PRO A 275 23.88 25.62 -20.42
C PRO A 275 23.40 25.61 -21.87
N ARG A 276 23.76 24.56 -22.63
CA ARG A 276 23.37 24.39 -24.04
C ARG A 276 21.86 24.18 -24.16
N ARG A 277 21.27 23.33 -23.31
CA ARG A 277 19.81 23.09 -23.27
C ARG A 277 19.03 24.34 -22.92
N LEU A 278 19.48 25.07 -21.90
CA LEU A 278 18.84 26.30 -21.45
C LEU A 278 18.86 27.36 -22.55
N ALA A 279 20.03 27.60 -23.15
CA ALA A 279 20.18 28.56 -24.24
C ALA A 279 19.35 28.17 -25.46
N GLY A 280 19.32 26.88 -25.82
CA GLY A 280 18.50 26.38 -26.92
C GLY A 280 16.99 26.56 -26.70
N MET A 281 16.52 26.48 -25.46
CA MET A 281 15.12 26.71 -25.11
C MET A 281 14.74 28.19 -25.30
N PHE A 282 15.52 29.12 -24.73
CA PHE A 282 15.28 30.55 -24.92
C PHE A 282 15.38 30.96 -26.38
N LEU A 283 16.34 30.39 -27.11
CA LEU A 283 16.49 30.62 -28.54
C LEU A 283 15.23 30.19 -29.30
N ARG A 284 14.68 29.02 -29.00
CA ARG A 284 13.43 28.55 -29.61
C ARG A 284 12.27 29.49 -29.28
N MET A 285 12.13 29.88 -28.03
CA MET A 285 11.08 30.80 -27.59
C MET A 285 11.17 32.15 -28.33
N TYR A 286 12.35 32.74 -28.47
CA TYR A 286 12.51 34.01 -29.20
C TYR A 286 12.24 33.87 -30.70
N GLN A 287 12.60 32.73 -31.31
CA GLN A 287 12.27 32.44 -32.70
C GLN A 287 10.76 32.28 -32.91
N GLU A 288 10.06 31.61 -32.00
CA GLU A 288 8.60 31.49 -32.01
C GLU A 288 7.92 32.84 -31.86
N GLN A 289 8.38 33.69 -30.93
CA GLN A 289 7.86 35.05 -30.75
C GLN A 289 8.09 35.93 -31.98
N LEU A 290 9.25 35.82 -32.63
CA LEU A 290 9.54 36.55 -33.86
C LEU A 290 8.63 36.09 -35.01
N THR A 291 8.40 34.78 -35.13
CA THR A 291 7.45 34.20 -36.09
C THR A 291 6.01 34.66 -35.83
N ALA A 292 5.59 34.68 -34.56
CA ALA A 292 4.26 35.15 -34.17
C ALA A 292 4.08 36.65 -34.45
N LEU A 293 5.10 37.47 -34.18
CA LEU A 293 5.10 38.90 -34.49
C LEU A 293 4.96 39.16 -35.99
N ASP A 294 5.64 38.37 -36.82
CA ASP A 294 5.57 38.46 -38.29
C ASP A 294 4.21 38.02 -38.85
N ALA A 295 3.50 37.15 -38.13
CA ALA A 295 2.17 36.68 -38.49
C ALA A 295 1.03 37.63 -38.06
N MET A 296 1.28 38.63 -37.19
CA MET A 296 0.25 39.56 -36.71
C MET A 296 -0.17 40.59 -37.78
N ALA A 297 -1.48 40.70 -38.01
CA ALA A 297 -2.07 41.70 -38.89
C ALA A 297 -3.27 42.41 -38.23
N PRO A 298 -3.22 43.74 -37.97
CA PRO A 298 -2.09 44.64 -38.20
C PRO A 298 -0.95 44.42 -37.17
N PRO A 299 0.31 44.72 -37.54
CA PRO A 299 1.43 44.61 -36.62
C PRO A 299 1.30 45.63 -35.47
N PRO A 300 1.81 45.31 -34.27
CA PRO A 300 1.80 46.25 -33.15
C PRO A 300 2.65 47.50 -33.45
N PRO A 301 2.34 48.65 -32.83
CA PRO A 301 3.01 49.92 -33.12
C PRO A 301 4.53 49.90 -32.87
N ASN A 302 5.01 49.02 -31.99
CA ASN A 302 6.43 48.86 -31.66
C ASN A 302 7.08 47.63 -32.33
N ALA A 303 6.47 47.04 -33.37
CA ALA A 303 6.91 45.78 -33.97
C ALA A 303 8.38 45.80 -34.44
N SER A 304 8.85 46.91 -35.02
CA SER A 304 10.24 47.04 -35.49
C SER A 304 11.26 47.00 -34.35
N GLN A 305 10.94 47.65 -33.23
CA GLN A 305 11.79 47.65 -32.03
C GLN A 305 11.81 46.28 -31.36
N ILE A 306 10.63 45.64 -31.25
CA ILE A 306 10.52 44.29 -30.67
C ILE A 306 11.28 43.28 -31.53
N ARG A 307 11.17 43.37 -32.86
CA ARG A 307 11.92 42.50 -33.79
C ARG A 307 13.42 42.67 -33.63
N ALA A 308 13.91 43.91 -33.53
CA ALA A 308 15.34 44.18 -33.34
C ALA A 308 15.86 43.65 -32.00
N ASP A 309 15.09 43.80 -30.92
CA ASP A 309 15.45 43.27 -29.59
C ASP A 309 15.48 41.74 -29.57
N LEU A 310 14.46 41.08 -30.14
CA LEU A 310 14.41 39.62 -30.26
C LEU A 310 15.55 39.08 -31.11
N GLN A 311 15.87 39.73 -32.24
CA GLN A 311 16.96 39.31 -33.10
C GLN A 311 18.32 39.43 -32.38
N SER A 312 18.56 40.54 -31.68
CA SER A 312 19.76 40.71 -30.86
C SER A 312 19.91 39.62 -29.80
N LYS A 313 18.81 39.22 -29.14
CA LYS A 313 18.80 38.11 -28.17
C LYS A 313 19.08 36.75 -28.82
N ILE A 314 18.53 36.49 -30.01
CA ILE A 314 18.81 35.27 -30.77
C ILE A 314 20.29 35.20 -31.15
N ASP A 315 20.86 36.31 -31.65
CA ASP A 315 22.26 36.37 -32.05
C ASP A 315 23.20 36.14 -30.85
N ASN A 316 22.93 36.81 -29.73
CA ASN A 316 23.68 36.60 -28.48
C ASN A 316 23.62 35.15 -27.97
N LEU A 317 22.46 34.49 -28.09
CA LEU A 317 22.31 33.08 -27.68
C LEU A 317 23.01 32.12 -28.65
N ASN A 318 22.98 32.39 -29.95
CA ASN A 318 23.73 31.61 -30.93
C ASN A 318 25.24 31.71 -30.71
N ASP A 319 25.74 32.92 -30.44
CA ASP A 319 27.14 33.17 -30.11
C ASP A 319 27.52 32.45 -28.80
N PHE A 320 26.66 32.53 -27.78
CA PHE A 320 26.87 31.81 -26.53
C PHE A 320 26.95 30.29 -26.75
N ILE A 321 25.97 29.70 -27.45
CA ILE A 321 25.93 28.25 -27.74
C ILE A 321 27.16 27.80 -28.53
N SER A 322 27.61 28.61 -29.49
CA SER A 322 28.78 28.32 -30.32
C SER A 322 30.11 28.38 -29.56
N ASN A 323 30.14 29.10 -28.43
CA ASN A 323 31.31 29.24 -27.56
C ASN A 323 31.27 28.32 -26.33
N LEU A 324 30.24 27.47 -26.19
CA LEU A 324 30.20 26.46 -25.14
C LEU A 324 31.16 25.30 -25.46
N PRO A 325 31.87 24.77 -24.44
CA PRO A 325 32.83 23.68 -24.60
C PRO A 325 32.24 22.36 -25.13
#